data_AF-A0A2V8QEJ3-F1
#
_entry.id   AF-A0A2V8QEJ3-F1
#
_cell.length_a   1.000
_cell.length_b   1.000
_cell.length_c   1.000
_cell.angle_alpha   90.00
_cell.angle_beta   90.00
_cell.angle_gamma   90.00
#
_symmetry.space_group_name_H-M   'P 1'
#
loop_
_entity.id
_entity.type
_entity.pdbx_description
1 polymer ?
#
loop_
_entity_poly.entity_id
_entity_poly.type
_entity_poly.pdbx_seq_one_letter_code
_entity_poly.pdbx_strand_id
1 'polypeptide(L)'
;MRVKVIKTYSLTKVSFLLVVAAMLIAPSIQAKANSAPQEPARNSIPEGQKVEKFKGIVVKRDPDAFAMTETTGGPVTVVLLTNSELTVQSHKKGLLRGSKDYGAGYILRGLRLEVDGVGDAQGNIVARRIRFDEQDLRTAQALRSTVDPLEAEARENLKKQQAENERLAGQIAETQAVAASAREDAAKAQATADLANNRINGLDDFDSIKTITVNFATSSSKLGPKAKAEIDNAAAWVKTQNTKGWVMAVIGYADTTG
;
A
#
# COMPACT_ATOMS: atom_id res chain seq x y z
N MET A 1 16.49 -60.74 36.28
CA MET A 1 16.37 -59.26 36.41
C MET A 1 16.59 -58.63 35.06
N ARG A 2 15.64 -57.87 34.52
CA ARG A 2 15.78 -57.24 33.21
C ARG A 2 15.79 -55.72 33.41
N VAL A 3 16.93 -55.08 33.22
CA VAL A 3 17.07 -53.62 33.30
C VAL A 3 16.76 -53.05 31.91
N LYS A 4 15.64 -52.32 31.81
CA LYS A 4 15.19 -51.67 30.57
C LYS A 4 15.74 -50.25 30.53
N VAL A 5 16.49 -49.93 29.48
CA VAL A 5 16.95 -48.58 29.14
C VAL A 5 16.24 -48.15 27.86
N ILE A 6 15.70 -46.92 27.85
CA ILE A 6 14.73 -46.35 26.88
C ILE A 6 15.34 -45.08 26.23
N LYS A 7 15.36 -44.96 24.88
CA LYS A 7 16.02 -43.91 24.06
C LYS A 7 15.08 -43.56 22.93
N THR A 8 14.72 -42.30 22.94
CA THR A 8 13.95 -41.62 21.92
C THR A 8 14.83 -41.36 20.69
N TYR A 9 14.34 -41.71 19.51
CA TYR A 9 14.89 -41.21 18.25
C TYR A 9 13.84 -40.35 17.56
N SER A 10 14.18 -39.08 17.34
CA SER A 10 13.43 -38.17 16.48
C SER A 10 13.57 -38.62 15.03
N LEU A 11 12.44 -38.85 14.35
CA LEU A 11 12.44 -39.17 12.94
C LEU A 11 12.88 -37.96 12.11
N THR A 12 13.85 -38.22 11.26
CA THR A 12 14.46 -37.33 10.29
C THR A 12 13.60 -37.28 9.02
N LYS A 13 13.28 -36.05 8.60
CA LYS A 13 13.14 -35.55 7.23
C LYS A 13 12.61 -36.54 6.16
N VAL A 14 11.28 -36.54 5.99
CA VAL A 14 10.64 -37.02 4.76
C VAL A 14 10.73 -35.90 3.72
N SER A 15 11.57 -36.12 2.70
CA SER A 15 11.58 -35.30 1.47
C SER A 15 10.34 -35.68 0.65
N PHE A 16 9.35 -34.81 0.62
CA PHE A 16 8.21 -34.93 -0.28
C PHE A 16 8.42 -34.01 -1.48
N LEU A 17 8.71 -34.64 -2.62
CA LEU A 17 8.82 -34.02 -3.92
C LEU A 17 7.40 -33.65 -4.39
N LEU A 18 7.00 -32.40 -4.17
CA LEU A 18 5.72 -31.87 -4.65
C LEU A 18 5.96 -31.18 -5.99
N VAL A 19 5.46 -31.82 -7.05
CA VAL A 19 5.39 -31.28 -8.42
C VAL A 19 4.49 -30.05 -8.39
N VAL A 20 5.09 -28.86 -8.39
CA VAL A 20 4.39 -27.60 -8.63
C VAL A 20 4.16 -27.50 -10.13
N ALA A 21 2.93 -27.80 -10.55
CA ALA A 21 2.42 -27.35 -11.83
C ALA A 21 2.45 -25.82 -11.84
N ALA A 22 3.36 -25.25 -12.64
CA ALA A 22 3.41 -23.83 -12.90
C ALA A 22 2.18 -23.43 -13.73
N MET A 23 1.08 -23.10 -13.03
CA MET A 23 0.03 -22.26 -13.60
C MET A 23 0.62 -20.86 -13.76
N LEU A 24 0.94 -20.50 -15.00
CA LEU A 24 1.23 -19.13 -15.41
C LEU A 24 -0.04 -18.28 -15.21
N ILE A 25 -0.25 -17.78 -14.00
CA ILE A 25 -1.10 -16.61 -13.77
C ILE A 25 -0.18 -15.42 -14.01
N ALA A 26 -0.26 -14.86 -15.22
CA ALA A 26 0.30 -13.56 -15.48
C ALA A 26 -0.28 -12.58 -14.45
N PRO A 27 0.52 -11.86 -13.65
CA PRO A 27 0.02 -10.72 -12.95
C PRO A 27 -0.34 -9.72 -14.05
N SER A 28 -1.63 -9.56 -14.33
CA SER A 28 -2.11 -8.32 -14.92
C SER A 28 -1.73 -7.23 -13.94
N ILE A 29 -0.58 -6.61 -14.18
CA ILE A 29 -0.21 -5.31 -13.64
C ILE A 29 -1.29 -4.37 -14.19
N GLN A 30 -2.43 -4.32 -13.51
CA GLN A 30 -3.26 -3.14 -13.54
C GLN A 30 -2.40 -2.09 -12.86
N ALA A 31 -1.63 -1.39 -13.69
CA ALA A 31 -1.24 -0.04 -13.40
C ALA A 31 -2.51 0.66 -12.93
N LYS A 32 -2.63 0.86 -11.61
CA LYS A 32 -3.42 1.97 -11.09
C LYS A 32 -2.76 3.18 -11.72
N ALA A 33 -3.28 3.57 -12.89
CA ALA A 33 -3.07 4.89 -13.42
C ALA A 33 -3.44 5.81 -12.28
N ASN A 34 -2.43 6.45 -11.69
CA ASN A 34 -2.60 7.65 -10.90
C ASN A 34 -3.64 8.47 -11.65
N SER A 35 -4.81 8.63 -11.05
CA SER A 35 -5.70 9.72 -11.39
C SER A 35 -5.00 10.99 -10.91
N ALA A 36 -3.97 11.39 -11.66
CA ALA A 36 -3.58 12.78 -11.76
C ALA A 36 -4.87 13.55 -12.05
N PRO A 37 -5.04 14.76 -11.49
CA PRO A 37 -6.17 15.60 -11.86
C PRO A 37 -6.22 15.66 -13.38
N GLN A 38 -7.25 15.07 -13.98
CA GLN A 38 -7.40 15.00 -15.41
C GLN A 38 -7.50 16.46 -15.87
N GLU A 39 -6.40 17.00 -16.39
CA GLU A 39 -6.41 18.34 -16.96
C GLU A 39 -7.52 18.34 -18.00
N PRO A 40 -8.45 19.31 -17.96
CA PRO A 40 -9.53 19.37 -18.92
C PRO A 40 -8.92 19.32 -20.31
N ALA A 41 -9.46 18.46 -21.19
CA ALA A 41 -8.97 18.30 -22.56
C ALA A 41 -8.67 19.69 -23.14
N ARG A 42 -7.41 19.94 -23.48
CA ARG A 42 -6.98 21.25 -23.97
C ARG A 42 -7.08 21.28 -25.48
N ASN A 43 -7.69 22.33 -26.02
CA ASN A 43 -7.65 22.59 -27.45
C ASN A 43 -6.31 23.24 -27.76
N SER A 44 -5.39 22.48 -28.35
CA SER A 44 -4.11 22.98 -28.83
C SER A 44 -4.27 23.54 -30.24
N ILE A 45 -3.95 24.82 -30.42
CA ILE A 45 -3.94 25.45 -31.74
C ILE A 45 -2.53 25.35 -32.34
N PRO A 46 -2.36 24.82 -33.56
CA PRO A 46 -1.06 24.75 -34.23
C PRO A 46 -0.30 26.07 -34.24
N GLU A 47 1.03 25.99 -34.08
CA GLU A 47 1.92 27.15 -34.05
C GLU A 47 1.78 27.99 -35.33
N GLY A 48 1.64 29.31 -35.16
CA GLY A 48 1.50 30.26 -36.26
C GLY A 48 0.12 30.32 -36.89
N GLN A 49 -0.84 29.47 -36.47
CA GLN A 49 -2.21 29.55 -36.95
C GLN A 49 -2.89 30.81 -36.41
N LYS A 50 -3.35 31.67 -37.32
CA LYS A 50 -4.16 32.84 -36.98
C LYS A 50 -5.55 32.37 -36.56
N VAL A 51 -5.97 32.81 -35.39
CA VAL A 51 -7.30 32.55 -34.85
C VAL A 51 -8.01 33.90 -34.75
N GLU A 52 -9.11 34.04 -35.48
CA GLU A 52 -9.91 35.26 -35.49
C GLU A 52 -11.31 34.97 -34.97
N LYS A 53 -11.87 35.90 -34.18
CA LYS A 53 -13.21 35.85 -33.60
C LYS A 53 -13.50 34.56 -32.83
N PHE A 54 -12.50 34.04 -32.13
CA PHE A 54 -12.70 32.86 -31.29
C PHE A 54 -13.57 33.25 -30.09
N LYS A 55 -14.82 32.77 -30.10
CA LYS A 55 -15.81 33.09 -29.07
C LYS A 55 -15.76 32.09 -27.96
N GLY A 56 -15.75 32.58 -26.73
CA GLY A 56 -15.83 31.69 -25.58
C GLY A 56 -16.06 32.42 -24.28
N ILE A 57 -16.09 31.61 -23.22
CA ILE A 57 -16.33 32.03 -21.85
C ILE A 57 -15.05 31.81 -21.06
N VAL A 58 -14.61 32.83 -20.32
CA VAL A 58 -13.44 32.73 -19.45
C VAL A 58 -13.76 31.82 -18.27
N VAL A 59 -13.08 30.68 -18.19
CA VAL A 59 -13.23 29.69 -17.10
C VAL A 59 -12.30 30.04 -15.93
N LYS A 60 -11.08 30.49 -16.24
CA LYS A 60 -10.08 30.87 -15.25
C LYS A 60 -9.28 32.08 -15.72
N ARG A 61 -8.94 32.98 -14.79
CA ARG A 61 -8.14 34.19 -15.03
C ARG A 61 -6.90 34.19 -14.15
N ASP A 62 -5.72 34.20 -14.76
CA ASP A 62 -4.40 34.33 -14.13
C ASP A 62 -3.75 35.64 -14.61
N PRO A 63 -2.82 36.30 -13.90
CA PRO A 63 -2.34 37.65 -14.24
C PRO A 63 -1.92 37.86 -15.71
N ASP A 64 -1.19 36.91 -16.27
CA ASP A 64 -0.60 37.00 -17.63
C ASP A 64 -1.29 36.08 -18.67
N ALA A 65 -2.27 35.27 -18.26
CA ALA A 65 -3.01 34.37 -19.13
C ALA A 65 -4.45 34.11 -18.64
N PHE A 66 -5.35 33.75 -19.54
CA PHE A 66 -6.67 33.24 -19.13
C PHE A 66 -7.03 31.98 -19.89
N ALA A 67 -7.78 31.10 -19.24
CA ALA A 67 -8.32 29.90 -19.85
C ALA A 67 -9.78 30.17 -20.25
N MET A 68 -10.12 29.87 -21.50
CA MET A 68 -11.48 30.01 -22.03
C MET A 68 -11.97 28.69 -22.63
N THR A 69 -13.28 28.49 -22.60
CA THR A 69 -13.98 27.39 -23.28
C THR A 69 -14.89 27.97 -24.35
N GLU A 70 -15.10 27.24 -25.43
CA GLU A 70 -16.04 27.62 -26.48
C GLU A 70 -17.49 27.71 -25.93
N THR A 71 -18.31 28.60 -26.49
CA THR A 71 -19.69 28.82 -26.02
C THR A 71 -20.56 27.56 -26.03
N THR A 72 -20.28 26.60 -26.90
CA THR A 72 -21.00 25.33 -27.03
C THR A 72 -20.58 24.29 -25.99
N GLY A 73 -19.60 24.59 -25.13
CA GLY A 73 -19.02 23.65 -24.19
C GLY A 73 -17.97 22.78 -24.88
N GLY A 74 -16.71 23.21 -24.80
CA GLY A 74 -15.60 22.56 -25.48
C GLY A 74 -14.34 22.45 -24.63
N PRO A 75 -13.32 21.76 -25.14
CA PRO A 75 -11.98 21.74 -24.57
C PRO A 75 -11.44 23.15 -24.26
N VAL A 76 -10.64 23.24 -23.20
CA VAL A 76 -10.15 24.51 -22.66
C VAL A 76 -8.98 25.01 -23.50
N THR A 77 -9.04 26.26 -23.95
CA THR A 77 -7.95 26.94 -24.65
C THR A 77 -7.35 28.01 -23.75
N VAL A 78 -6.04 28.00 -23.61
CA VAL A 78 -5.30 29.01 -22.84
C VAL A 78 -4.92 30.16 -23.79
N VAL A 79 -5.12 31.38 -23.32
CA VAL A 79 -4.85 32.62 -24.05
C VAL A 79 -3.85 33.44 -23.24
N LEU A 80 -2.69 33.76 -23.82
CA LEU A 80 -1.68 34.62 -23.22
C LEU A 80 -1.92 36.08 -23.57
N LEU A 81 -1.73 36.97 -22.58
CA LEU A 81 -1.82 38.42 -22.74
C LEU A 81 -0.45 39.08 -22.91
N THR A 82 0.57 38.33 -23.32
CA THR A 82 1.97 38.76 -23.40
C THR A 82 2.28 39.73 -24.55
N ASN A 83 1.32 40.03 -25.41
CA ASN A 83 1.52 40.93 -26.55
C ASN A 83 1.39 42.40 -26.12
N SER A 84 2.41 43.21 -26.37
CA SER A 84 2.43 44.66 -26.07
C SER A 84 1.43 45.48 -26.90
N GLU A 85 0.91 44.94 -28.00
CA GLU A 85 -0.12 45.57 -28.86
C GLU A 85 -1.56 45.12 -28.52
N LEU A 86 -1.74 44.39 -27.41
CA LEU A 86 -3.03 43.87 -27.02
C LEU A 86 -4.06 45.00 -26.83
N THR A 87 -5.08 45.03 -27.68
CA THR A 87 -6.19 45.97 -27.54
C THR A 87 -7.42 45.26 -27.02
N VAL A 88 -7.95 45.74 -25.89
CA VAL A 88 -9.16 45.18 -25.26
C VAL A 88 -10.28 46.22 -25.38
N GLN A 89 -11.36 45.89 -26.10
CA GLN A 89 -12.43 46.84 -26.43
C GLN A 89 -13.81 46.25 -26.16
N SER A 90 -14.78 47.11 -25.85
CA SER A 90 -16.18 46.69 -25.92
C SER A 90 -16.71 46.68 -27.36
N HIS A 91 -17.70 45.84 -27.64
CA HIS A 91 -18.44 45.94 -28.90
C HIS A 91 -19.13 47.31 -29.03
N LYS A 92 -19.18 47.81 -30.27
CA LYS A 92 -19.89 49.04 -30.62
C LYS A 92 -21.39 48.86 -30.34
N LYS A 93 -21.96 49.67 -29.45
CA LYS A 93 -23.38 49.60 -29.08
C LYS A 93 -24.21 50.62 -29.86
N GLY A 94 -24.68 50.24 -31.05
CA GLY A 94 -25.56 51.08 -31.88
C GLY A 94 -24.83 52.15 -32.71
N LEU A 95 -25.59 52.93 -33.48
CA LEU A 95 -25.02 53.84 -34.50
C LEU A 95 -24.32 55.07 -33.90
N LEU A 96 -24.67 55.47 -32.67
CA LEU A 96 -24.18 56.68 -31.99
C LEU A 96 -23.24 56.43 -30.79
N ARG A 97 -23.05 55.17 -30.37
CA ARG A 97 -22.20 54.84 -29.21
C ARG A 97 -21.02 53.97 -29.66
N GLY A 98 -19.81 54.55 -29.60
CA GLY A 98 -18.56 53.88 -30.00
C GLY A 98 -18.15 52.74 -29.07
N SER A 99 -17.15 51.96 -29.50
CA SER A 99 -16.44 51.02 -28.64
C SER A 99 -15.64 51.78 -27.57
N LYS A 100 -15.55 51.22 -26.36
CA LYS A 100 -14.73 51.77 -25.29
C LYS A 100 -13.52 50.87 -25.05
N ASP A 101 -12.36 51.47 -24.86
CA ASP A 101 -11.14 50.74 -24.51
C ASP A 101 -11.16 50.38 -23.02
N TYR A 102 -10.77 49.15 -22.72
CA TYR A 102 -10.64 48.62 -21.37
C TYR A 102 -9.22 48.10 -21.18
N GLY A 103 -8.76 48.06 -19.92
CA GLY A 103 -7.52 47.37 -19.58
C GLY A 103 -7.71 45.85 -19.53
N ALA A 104 -6.61 45.10 -19.66
CA ALA A 104 -6.61 43.64 -19.50
C ALA A 104 -7.16 43.16 -18.14
N GLY A 105 -7.13 43.99 -17.10
CA GLY A 105 -7.67 43.69 -15.77
C GLY A 105 -9.19 43.56 -15.71
N TYR A 106 -9.93 43.99 -16.75
CA TYR A 106 -11.39 43.83 -16.84
C TYR A 106 -11.81 42.48 -17.41
N ILE A 107 -10.88 41.62 -17.81
CA ILE A 107 -11.17 40.25 -18.22
C ILE A 107 -11.39 39.41 -16.96
N LEU A 108 -12.65 39.11 -16.67
CA LEU A 108 -13.09 38.40 -15.48
C LEU A 108 -13.55 36.98 -15.81
N ARG A 109 -13.54 36.08 -14.82
CA ARG A 109 -14.15 34.75 -14.94
C ARG A 109 -15.65 34.88 -15.22
N GLY A 110 -16.15 34.08 -16.17
CA GLY A 110 -17.53 34.12 -16.65
C GLY A 110 -17.80 35.19 -17.71
N LEU A 111 -16.81 36.02 -18.06
CA LEU A 111 -16.93 36.97 -19.16
C LEU A 111 -16.94 36.22 -20.49
N ARG A 112 -17.94 36.51 -21.32
CA ARG A 112 -17.96 36.06 -22.71
C ARG A 112 -17.20 37.08 -23.55
N LEU A 113 -16.26 36.59 -24.34
CA LEU A 113 -15.40 37.44 -25.14
C LEU A 113 -15.01 36.75 -26.45
N GLU A 114 -14.57 37.57 -27.39
CA GLU A 114 -14.01 37.19 -28.67
C GLU A 114 -12.51 37.50 -28.65
N VAL A 115 -11.68 36.51 -28.98
CA VAL A 115 -10.22 36.66 -29.07
C VAL A 115 -9.78 36.56 -30.52
N ASP A 116 -8.98 37.54 -30.94
CA ASP A 116 -8.14 37.46 -32.14
C ASP A 116 -6.70 37.27 -31.69
N GLY A 117 -6.00 36.28 -32.23
CA GLY A 117 -4.64 35.97 -31.84
C GLY A 117 -3.93 35.00 -32.78
N VAL A 118 -2.78 34.51 -32.35
CA VAL A 118 -1.96 33.54 -33.09
C VAL A 118 -1.59 32.40 -32.15
N GLY A 119 -1.65 31.16 -32.64
CA GLY A 119 -1.19 29.98 -31.91
C GLY A 119 0.32 30.00 -31.64
N ASP A 120 0.73 29.65 -30.42
CA ASP A 120 2.14 29.41 -30.05
C ASP A 120 2.54 27.93 -30.20
N ALA A 121 3.83 27.63 -29.98
CA ALA A 121 4.39 26.27 -30.05
C ALA A 121 3.81 25.32 -28.98
N GLN A 122 3.21 25.87 -27.93
CA GLN A 122 2.63 25.17 -26.79
C GLN A 122 1.13 24.93 -26.95
N GLY A 123 0.54 25.36 -28.07
CA GLY A 123 -0.87 25.19 -28.39
C GLY A 123 -1.80 26.26 -27.81
N ASN A 124 -1.25 27.35 -27.26
CA ASN A 124 -2.00 28.46 -26.68
C ASN A 124 -2.20 29.58 -27.70
N ILE A 125 -3.14 30.50 -27.43
CA ILE A 125 -3.35 31.69 -28.26
C ILE A 125 -2.62 32.89 -27.65
N VAL A 126 -1.70 33.51 -28.37
CA VAL A 126 -1.21 34.85 -28.05
C VAL A 126 -2.24 35.87 -28.53
N ALA A 127 -2.95 36.50 -27.61
CA ALA A 127 -4.01 37.45 -27.96
C ALA A 127 -3.41 38.75 -28.52
N ARG A 128 -4.02 39.23 -29.62
CA ARG A 128 -3.74 40.53 -30.24
C ARG A 128 -4.90 41.50 -30.02
N ARG A 129 -6.14 41.01 -30.10
CA ARG A 129 -7.32 41.83 -29.85
C ARG A 129 -8.36 41.02 -29.10
N ILE A 130 -8.98 41.66 -28.11
CA ILE A 130 -10.06 41.06 -27.33
C ILE A 130 -11.26 41.97 -27.37
N ARG A 131 -12.43 41.38 -27.63
CA ARG A 131 -13.71 42.10 -27.66
C ARG A 131 -14.71 41.46 -26.74
N PHE A 132 -15.48 42.27 -26.02
CA PHE A 132 -16.55 41.76 -25.16
C PHE A 132 -17.70 42.75 -25.04
N ASP A 133 -18.83 42.30 -24.50
CA ASP A 133 -19.97 43.15 -24.23
C ASP A 133 -19.95 43.72 -22.80
N GLU A 134 -20.34 44.98 -22.65
CA GLU A 134 -20.44 45.62 -21.33
C GLU A 134 -21.48 44.94 -20.42
N GLN A 135 -22.51 44.34 -21.04
CA GLN A 135 -23.49 43.54 -20.31
C GLN A 135 -22.86 42.30 -19.68
N ASP A 136 -21.96 41.64 -20.41
CA ASP A 136 -21.29 40.44 -19.92
C ASP A 136 -20.24 40.77 -18.86
N LEU A 137 -19.61 41.95 -18.95
CA LEU A 137 -18.75 42.48 -17.90
C LEU A 137 -19.50 42.64 -16.58
N ARG A 138 -20.72 43.19 -16.60
CA ARG A 138 -21.55 43.31 -15.39
C ARG A 138 -21.89 41.94 -14.79
N THR A 139 -22.27 40.97 -15.62
CA THR A 139 -22.54 39.60 -15.15
C THR A 139 -21.29 38.97 -14.54
N ALA A 140 -20.14 39.11 -15.18
CA ALA A 140 -18.87 38.56 -14.68
C ALA A 140 -18.42 39.23 -13.37
N GLN A 141 -18.66 40.53 -13.20
CA GLN A 141 -18.42 41.25 -11.94
C GLN A 141 -19.28 40.71 -10.79
N ALA A 142 -20.56 40.43 -11.06
CA ALA A 142 -21.46 39.84 -10.07
C ALA A 142 -21.08 38.39 -9.71
N LEU A 143 -20.56 37.62 -10.67
CA LEU A 143 -20.03 36.27 -10.39
C LEU A 143 -18.75 36.32 -9.54
N ARG A 144 -17.88 37.31 -9.77
CA ARG A 144 -16.65 37.45 -9.00
C ARG A 144 -16.92 37.64 -7.51
N SER A 145 -17.87 38.51 -7.15
CA SER A 145 -18.19 38.79 -5.75
C SER A 145 -18.75 37.59 -4.99
N THR A 146 -19.30 36.59 -5.68
CA THR A 146 -19.89 35.39 -5.07
C THR A 146 -18.95 34.20 -5.09
N VAL A 147 -18.17 34.01 -6.15
CA VAL A 147 -17.31 32.82 -6.33
C VAL A 147 -15.93 33.00 -5.70
N ASP A 148 -15.37 34.22 -5.66
CA ASP A 148 -14.05 34.46 -5.02
C ASP A 148 -14.01 34.04 -3.53
N PRO A 149 -15.00 34.39 -2.66
CA PRO A 149 -15.00 33.91 -1.28
C PRO A 149 -15.21 32.38 -1.19
N LEU A 150 -16.07 31.82 -2.04
CA LEU A 150 -16.34 30.38 -2.05
C LEU A 150 -15.11 29.57 -2.45
N GLU A 151 -14.35 30.01 -3.46
CA GLU A 151 -13.10 29.35 -3.85
C GLU A 151 -12.02 29.46 -2.77
N ALA A 152 -11.95 30.59 -2.07
CA ALA A 152 -11.04 30.75 -0.95
C ALA A 152 -11.37 29.74 0.17
N GLU A 153 -12.64 29.63 0.56
CA GLU A 153 -13.09 28.64 1.53
C GLU A 153 -12.88 27.20 1.04
N ALA A 154 -13.18 26.92 -0.22
CA ALA A 154 -12.97 25.60 -0.82
C ALA A 154 -11.49 25.20 -0.79
N ARG A 155 -10.56 26.12 -1.12
CA ARG A 155 -9.12 25.85 -1.03
C ARG A 155 -8.69 25.56 0.40
N GLU A 156 -9.20 26.30 1.37
CA GLU A 156 -8.89 26.06 2.79
C GLU A 156 -9.48 24.72 3.27
N ASN A 157 -10.70 24.38 2.86
CA ASN A 157 -11.32 23.09 3.17
C ASN A 157 -10.55 21.93 2.54
N LEU A 158 -10.06 22.08 1.30
CA LEU A 158 -9.23 21.07 0.65
C LEU A 158 -7.89 20.88 1.38
N LYS A 159 -7.22 21.96 1.79
CA LYS A 159 -6.00 21.87 2.60
C LYS A 159 -6.26 21.16 3.93
N LYS A 160 -7.36 21.50 4.61
CA LYS A 160 -7.76 20.83 5.87
C LYS A 160 -8.03 19.34 5.66
N GLN A 161 -8.76 18.97 4.61
CA GLN A 161 -9.03 17.57 4.27
C GLN A 161 -7.74 16.80 3.94
N GLN A 162 -6.81 17.41 3.21
CA GLN A 162 -5.51 16.80 2.92
C GLN A 162 -4.70 16.56 4.19
N ALA A 163 -4.59 17.56 5.06
CA ALA A 163 -3.90 17.44 6.34
C ALA A 163 -4.56 16.39 7.25
N GLU A 164 -5.90 16.34 7.28
CA GLU A 164 -6.63 15.33 8.04
C GLU A 164 -6.40 13.91 7.49
N ASN A 165 -6.43 13.74 6.16
CA ASN A 165 -6.16 12.46 5.52
C ASN A 165 -4.72 11.97 5.77
N GLU A 166 -3.74 12.87 5.76
CA GLU A 166 -2.36 12.56 6.14
C GLU A 166 -2.26 12.13 7.61
N ARG A 167 -2.98 12.81 8.52
CA ARG A 167 -3.06 12.44 9.93
C ARG A 167 -3.73 11.08 10.14
N LEU A 168 -4.77 10.78 9.37
CA LEU A 168 -5.45 9.48 9.38
C LEU A 168 -4.54 8.38 8.84
N ALA A 169 -3.85 8.65 7.73
CA ALA A 169 -2.89 7.72 7.13
C ALA A 169 -1.76 7.38 8.11
N GLY A 170 -1.25 8.36 8.86
CA GLY A 170 -0.26 8.12 9.93
C GLY A 170 -0.77 7.18 11.02
N GLN A 171 -2.00 7.40 11.52
CA GLN A 171 -2.61 6.51 12.52
C GLN A 171 -2.87 5.09 11.97
N ILE A 172 -3.29 4.98 10.71
CA ILE A 172 -3.47 3.66 10.07
C ILE A 172 -2.13 2.94 9.96
N ALA A 173 -1.07 3.62 9.54
CA ALA A 173 0.27 3.03 9.47
C ALA A 173 0.76 2.56 10.85
N GLU A 174 0.56 3.37 11.90
CA GLU A 174 0.91 3.01 13.28
C GLU A 174 0.10 1.81 13.78
N THR A 175 -1.22 1.85 13.64
CA THR A 175 -2.09 0.73 14.06
C THR A 175 -1.81 -0.56 13.29
N GLN A 176 -1.47 -0.48 12.00
CA GLN A 176 -1.05 -1.63 11.22
C GLN A 176 0.30 -2.18 11.68
N ALA A 177 1.26 -1.33 12.02
CA ALA A 177 2.55 -1.76 12.57
C ALA A 177 2.37 -2.45 13.94
N VAL A 178 1.55 -1.87 14.82
CA VAL A 178 1.22 -2.48 16.12
C VAL A 178 0.49 -3.82 15.92
N ALA A 179 -0.47 -3.90 15.01
CA ALA A 179 -1.18 -5.14 14.71
C ALA A 179 -0.26 -6.21 14.09
N ALA A 180 0.71 -5.82 13.26
CA ALA A 180 1.71 -6.73 12.71
C ALA A 180 2.61 -7.30 13.81
N SER A 181 3.11 -6.45 14.71
CA SER A 181 3.90 -6.88 15.87
C SER A 181 3.10 -7.82 16.77
N ALA A 182 1.86 -7.46 17.10
CA ALA A 182 0.99 -8.28 17.95
C ALA A 182 0.71 -9.67 17.32
N ARG A 183 0.54 -9.74 15.99
CA ARG A 183 0.40 -11.03 15.28
C ARG A 183 1.68 -11.86 15.32
N GLU A 184 2.85 -11.23 15.22
CA GLU A 184 4.14 -11.92 15.33
C GLU A 184 4.34 -12.50 16.73
N ASP A 185 4.06 -11.71 17.77
CA ASP A 185 4.16 -12.15 19.16
C ASP A 185 3.17 -13.28 19.47
N ALA A 186 1.94 -13.18 18.96
CA ALA A 186 0.95 -14.25 19.06
C ALA A 186 1.43 -15.53 18.36
N ALA A 187 2.05 -15.43 17.18
CA ALA A 187 2.59 -16.59 16.47
C ALA A 187 3.75 -17.25 17.24
N LYS A 188 4.65 -16.47 17.86
CA LYS A 188 5.72 -16.98 18.72
C LYS A 188 5.19 -17.67 19.97
N ALA A 189 4.19 -17.07 20.61
CA ALA A 189 3.52 -17.66 21.77
C ALA A 189 2.84 -18.98 21.40
N GLN A 190 2.12 -19.02 20.27
CA GLN A 190 1.49 -20.24 19.77
C GLN A 190 2.51 -21.33 19.47
N ALA A 191 3.62 -21.02 18.78
CA ALA A 191 4.67 -22.00 18.50
C ALA A 191 5.32 -22.56 19.79
N THR A 192 5.47 -21.72 20.81
CA THR A 192 5.98 -22.14 22.12
C THR A 192 4.97 -23.04 22.85
N ALA A 193 3.69 -22.70 22.79
CA ALA A 193 2.61 -23.50 23.36
C ALA A 193 2.48 -24.86 22.65
N ASP A 194 2.54 -24.89 21.32
CA ASP A 194 2.50 -26.12 20.52
C ASP A 194 3.70 -27.02 20.83
N LEU A 195 4.90 -26.44 20.96
CA LEU A 195 6.09 -27.17 21.39
C LEU A 195 5.92 -27.75 22.79
N ALA A 196 5.37 -26.98 23.73
CA ALA A 196 5.10 -27.44 25.09
C ALA A 196 4.06 -28.57 25.09
N ASN A 197 2.96 -28.43 24.35
CA ASN A 197 1.91 -29.44 24.21
C ASN A 197 2.46 -30.74 23.63
N ASN A 198 3.28 -30.66 22.58
CA ASN A 198 3.92 -31.83 21.98
C ASN A 198 4.85 -32.55 22.98
N ARG A 199 5.58 -31.79 23.80
CA ARG A 199 6.40 -32.38 24.88
C ARG A 199 5.55 -33.05 25.94
N ILE A 200 4.44 -32.41 26.35
CA ILE A 200 3.50 -32.92 27.35
C ILE A 200 2.87 -34.23 26.89
N ASN A 201 2.36 -34.27 25.66
CA ASN A 201 1.73 -35.47 25.10
C ASN A 201 2.72 -36.62 24.87
N GLY A 202 3.97 -36.31 24.52
CA GLY A 202 5.02 -37.32 24.31
C GLY A 202 5.67 -37.86 25.59
N LEU A 203 5.21 -37.46 26.78
CA LEU A 203 5.78 -37.96 28.05
C LEU A 203 5.39 -39.40 28.38
N ASP A 204 4.34 -39.97 27.79
CA ASP A 204 3.84 -41.30 28.14
C ASP A 204 4.35 -42.42 27.21
N ASP A 205 4.89 -42.06 26.03
CA ASP A 205 5.43 -43.00 25.05
C ASP A 205 6.91 -43.29 25.32
N PHE A 206 7.18 -44.46 25.91
CA PHE A 206 8.54 -44.91 26.21
C PHE A 206 8.92 -46.17 25.40
N ASP A 207 9.82 -46.02 24.44
CA ASP A 207 10.39 -47.14 23.67
C ASP A 207 11.65 -47.77 24.29
N SER A 208 11.58 -49.05 24.63
CA SER A 208 12.74 -49.76 25.18
C SER A 208 13.83 -50.03 24.15
N ILE A 209 15.01 -49.43 24.35
CA ILE A 209 16.21 -49.62 23.51
C ILE A 209 16.87 -50.94 23.81
N LYS A 210 16.99 -51.25 25.10
CA LYS A 210 17.91 -52.27 25.57
C LYS A 210 17.41 -52.86 26.86
N THR A 211 17.31 -54.16 26.85
CA THR A 211 16.95 -54.95 28.02
C THR A 211 18.18 -55.76 28.44
N ILE A 212 18.71 -55.49 29.62
CA ILE A 212 19.87 -56.20 30.17
C ILE A 212 19.37 -57.24 31.15
N THR A 213 19.57 -58.54 30.84
CA THR A 213 19.17 -59.62 31.74
C THR A 213 20.31 -59.98 32.69
N VAL A 214 20.07 -59.86 34.00
CA VAL A 214 20.95 -60.25 35.10
C VAL A 214 20.31 -61.42 35.84
N ASN A 215 21.03 -62.52 35.98
CA ASN A 215 20.54 -63.73 36.64
C ASN A 215 21.06 -63.86 38.07
N PHE A 216 20.26 -64.48 38.92
CA PHE A 216 20.59 -64.77 40.31
C PHE A 216 20.65 -66.28 40.53
N ALA A 217 21.37 -66.72 41.55
CA ALA A 217 21.29 -68.09 42.02
C ALA A 217 19.92 -68.35 42.65
N THR A 218 19.45 -69.60 42.58
CA THR A 218 18.19 -70.03 43.19
C THR A 218 18.15 -69.63 44.66
N SER A 219 17.01 -69.10 45.11
CA SER A 219 16.79 -68.61 46.48
C SER A 219 17.78 -67.54 46.97
N SER A 220 18.38 -66.76 46.06
CA SER A 220 19.33 -65.71 46.42
C SER A 220 19.06 -64.38 45.71
N SER A 221 19.16 -63.27 46.45
CA SER A 221 19.18 -61.90 45.91
C SER A 221 20.60 -61.34 45.79
N LYS A 222 21.63 -62.14 46.11
CA LYS A 222 23.03 -61.68 46.07
C LYS A 222 23.54 -61.71 44.63
N LEU A 223 24.12 -60.59 44.20
CA LEU A 223 24.77 -60.47 42.90
C LEU A 223 26.08 -61.28 42.88
N GLY A 224 26.10 -62.34 42.08
CA GLY A 224 27.31 -63.10 41.79
C GLY A 224 28.30 -62.31 40.91
N PRO A 225 29.56 -62.79 40.75
CA PRO A 225 30.58 -62.11 39.95
C PRO A 225 30.14 -61.85 38.50
N LYS A 226 29.47 -62.82 37.86
CA LYS A 226 28.95 -62.69 36.50
C LYS A 226 27.86 -61.62 36.38
N ALA A 227 26.93 -61.57 37.33
CA ALA A 227 25.87 -60.57 37.40
C ALA A 227 26.41 -59.15 37.57
N LYS A 228 27.45 -58.98 38.39
CA LYS A 228 28.14 -57.69 38.55
C LYS A 228 28.80 -57.24 37.24
N ALA A 229 29.51 -58.14 36.57
CA ALA A 229 30.14 -57.85 35.28
C ALA A 229 29.11 -57.44 34.20
N GLU A 230 27.93 -58.08 34.17
CA GLU A 230 26.84 -57.70 33.25
C GLU A 230 26.32 -56.28 33.53
N ILE A 231 26.18 -55.91 34.80
CA ILE A 231 25.78 -54.55 35.21
C ILE A 231 26.87 -53.53 34.85
N ASP A 232 28.14 -53.85 35.10
CA ASP A 232 29.26 -52.96 34.81
C ASP A 232 29.39 -52.71 33.30
N ASN A 233 29.22 -53.75 32.48
CA ASN A 233 29.20 -53.62 31.02
C ASN A 233 28.03 -52.77 30.52
N ALA A 234 26.85 -52.92 31.13
CA ALA A 234 25.71 -52.07 30.84
C ALA A 234 25.97 -50.61 31.22
N ALA A 235 26.54 -50.36 32.40
CA ALA A 235 26.88 -49.03 32.87
C ALA A 235 27.93 -48.37 31.97
N ALA A 236 28.96 -49.12 31.54
CA ALA A 236 29.96 -48.66 30.58
C ALA A 236 29.33 -48.29 29.24
N TRP A 237 28.41 -49.12 28.73
CA TRP A 237 27.68 -48.82 27.51
C TRP A 237 26.83 -47.54 27.64
N VAL A 238 26.07 -47.37 28.72
CA VAL A 238 25.25 -46.16 28.95
C VAL A 238 26.09 -44.89 28.92
N LYS A 239 27.32 -44.91 29.47
CA LYS A 239 28.24 -43.77 29.44
C LYS A 239 28.69 -43.36 28.03
N THR A 240 28.64 -44.26 27.05
CA THR A 240 28.97 -43.94 25.64
C THR A 240 27.81 -43.28 24.88
N GLN A 241 26.63 -43.18 25.49
CA GLN A 241 25.41 -42.70 24.84
C GLN A 241 25.04 -41.29 25.35
N ASN A 242 24.32 -40.52 24.53
CA ASN A 242 23.70 -39.28 24.99
C ASN A 242 22.43 -39.61 25.81
N THR A 243 22.57 -39.64 27.13
CA THR A 243 21.57 -40.12 28.09
C THR A 243 20.59 -39.05 28.58
N LYS A 244 20.62 -37.83 28.02
CA LYS A 244 19.68 -36.78 28.41
C LYS A 244 18.24 -37.25 28.15
N GLY A 245 17.47 -37.41 29.22
CA GLY A 245 16.06 -37.83 29.17
C GLY A 245 15.80 -39.35 29.27
N TRP A 246 16.82 -40.18 29.51
CA TRP A 246 16.63 -41.62 29.68
C TRP A 246 16.16 -41.97 31.09
N VAL A 247 15.22 -42.90 31.19
CA VAL A 247 14.77 -43.48 32.46
C VAL A 247 15.14 -44.96 32.49
N MET A 248 15.54 -45.45 33.66
CA MET A 248 15.85 -46.86 33.89
C MET A 248 14.76 -47.50 34.75
N ALA A 249 14.14 -48.56 34.22
CA ALA A 249 13.20 -49.38 34.98
C ALA A 249 13.86 -50.70 35.38
N VAL A 250 13.83 -50.99 36.69
CA VAL A 250 14.36 -52.24 37.26
C VAL A 250 13.18 -53.10 37.71
N ILE A 251 13.01 -54.25 37.06
CA ILE A 251 11.92 -55.20 37.37
C ILE A 251 12.52 -56.51 37.89
N GLY A 252 12.10 -56.88 39.11
CA GLY A 252 12.43 -58.15 39.76
C GLY A 252 11.47 -59.26 39.34
N TYR A 253 12.01 -60.45 39.10
CA TYR A 253 11.24 -61.66 38.83
C TYR A 253 11.76 -62.77 39.73
N ALA A 254 10.85 -63.59 40.25
CA ALA A 254 11.15 -64.84 40.94
C ALA A 254 10.75 -66.01 40.04
N ASP A 255 11.35 -67.18 40.26
CA ASP A 255 10.89 -68.41 39.62
C ASP A 255 9.55 -68.87 40.22
N THR A 256 8.88 -69.83 39.57
CA THR A 256 7.57 -70.33 40.00
C THR A 256 7.66 -71.34 41.16
N THR A 257 8.84 -71.55 41.73
CA THR A 257 9.12 -72.66 42.66
C THR A 257 8.75 -72.33 44.12
N GLY A 258 8.45 -71.06 44.43
CA GLY A 258 8.01 -70.61 45.75
C GLY A 258 9.16 -70.24 46.68
#